data_AF-A0A4Y8K5P4-F1
#
_entry.id   AF-A0A4Y8K5P4-F1
#
_cell.length_a   1.000
_cell.length_b   1.000
_cell.length_c   1.000
_cell.angle_alpha   90.00
_cell.angle_beta   90.00
_cell.angle_gamma   90.00
#
_symmetry.space_group_name_H-M   'P 1'
#
loop_
_entity.id
_entity.type
_entity.pdbx_description
1 polymer ?
#
loop_
_entity_poly.entity_id
_entity_poly.type
_entity_poly.pdbx_seq_one_letter_code
_entity_poly.pdbx_strand_id
1 'polypeptide(L)'
;MNDFPNSEVATRAIPWTTTAKPSRKPPKTVEQLLAAAEKRTGMLRTKVIANRDKQRMELIDELYVKYGVEATTGDVSESERIVELRAKLGL
;
A
#
# COMPACT_ATOMS: atom_id res chain seq x y z
N MET A 1 66.62 46.48 -0.82
CA MET A 1 65.29 47.09 -0.88
C MET A 1 64.58 46.44 -2.05
N ASN A 2 63.57 45.62 -1.71
CA ASN A 2 62.31 45.27 -2.39
C ASN A 2 62.17 45.71 -3.87
N ASP A 3 61.67 44.89 -4.80
CA ASP A 3 60.36 44.25 -4.79
C ASP A 3 60.30 43.00 -5.71
N PHE A 4 59.48 42.02 -5.31
CA PHE A 4 59.18 40.80 -6.07
C PHE A 4 58.18 41.08 -7.20
N PRO A 5 58.22 40.32 -8.31
CA PRO A 5 57.31 40.51 -9.44
C PRO A 5 55.86 40.20 -9.07
N ASN A 6 55.01 41.16 -9.41
CA ASN A 6 53.57 41.14 -9.29
C ASN A 6 52.99 39.96 -10.12
N SER A 7 52.65 38.84 -9.47
CA SER A 7 51.85 37.79 -10.10
C SER A 7 50.37 38.03 -9.77
N GLU A 8 49.67 38.68 -10.69
CA GLU A 8 48.21 38.70 -10.69
C GLU A 8 47.69 37.29 -10.97
N VAL A 9 47.50 36.50 -9.91
CA VAL A 9 46.69 35.30 -9.97
C VAL A 9 45.29 35.68 -9.50
N ALA A 10 44.44 36.02 -10.47
CA ALA A 10 43.02 36.20 -10.27
C ALA A 10 42.40 34.88 -9.78
N THR A 11 42.33 34.71 -8.47
CA THR A 11 41.61 33.60 -7.83
C THR A 11 40.12 33.80 -8.06
N ARG A 12 39.58 33.24 -9.14
CA ARG A 12 38.14 33.07 -9.33
C ARG A 12 37.60 32.24 -8.16
N ALA A 13 36.81 32.87 -7.30
CA ALA A 13 36.05 32.17 -6.27
C ALA A 13 35.07 31.20 -6.96
N ILE A 14 35.34 29.90 -6.86
CA ILE A 14 34.36 28.86 -7.21
C ILE A 14 33.26 28.98 -6.15
N PRO A 15 31.98 29.16 -6.53
CA PRO A 15 30.91 29.25 -5.56
C PRO A 15 30.80 27.89 -4.89
N TRP A 16 31.15 27.84 -3.62
CA TRP A 16 31.09 26.61 -2.83
C TRP A 16 29.68 26.06 -2.93
N THR A 17 29.55 24.88 -3.53
CA THR A 17 28.39 24.02 -3.40
C THR A 17 28.04 23.98 -1.92
N THR A 18 26.93 24.63 -1.55
CA THR A 18 26.34 24.50 -0.23
C THR A 18 25.99 23.03 -0.04
N THR A 19 26.90 22.27 0.58
CA THR A 19 26.65 20.90 0.97
C THR A 19 25.55 20.98 2.03
N ALA A 20 24.30 20.81 1.60
CA ALA A 20 23.17 20.72 2.50
C ALA A 20 23.50 19.61 3.51
N LYS A 21 23.77 20.00 4.76
CA LYS A 21 23.98 19.02 5.83
C LYS A 21 22.74 18.12 5.85
N PRO A 22 22.89 16.78 5.83
CA PRO A 22 21.74 15.90 5.98
C PRO A 22 21.12 16.19 7.36
N SER A 23 20.00 16.92 7.34
CA SER A 23 19.24 17.23 8.54
C SER A 23 18.61 15.93 9.01
N ARG A 24 19.16 15.37 10.10
CA ARG A 24 18.57 14.20 10.75
C ARG A 24 17.23 14.65 11.33
N LYS A 25 16.14 14.04 10.85
CA LYS A 25 14.82 14.25 11.45
C LYS A 25 14.91 13.91 12.95
N PRO A 26 14.29 14.73 13.83
CA PRO A 26 14.26 14.40 15.25
C PRO A 26 13.62 13.02 15.45
N PRO A 27 14.04 12.27 16.49
CA PRO A 27 13.42 10.99 16.81
C PRO A 27 11.92 11.20 17.07
N LYS A 28 11.11 10.23 16.64
CA LYS A 28 9.66 10.29 16.84
C LYS A 28 9.34 10.26 18.33
N THR A 29 8.35 11.06 18.74
CA THR A 29 7.83 10.99 20.10
C THR A 29 7.03 9.70 20.31
N VAL A 30 6.80 9.31 21.57
CA VAL A 30 5.97 8.14 21.91
C VAL A 30 4.57 8.27 21.30
N GLU A 31 3.98 9.45 21.36
CA GLU A 31 2.67 9.74 20.74
C GLU A 31 2.69 9.55 19.22
N GLN A 32 3.75 10.01 18.54
CA GLN A 32 3.91 9.82 17.09
C GLN A 32 4.09 8.35 16.72
N LEU A 33 4.75 7.56 17.58
CA LEU A 33 4.89 6.12 17.38
C LEU A 33 3.56 5.39 17.60
N LEU A 34 2.80 5.77 18.63
CA LEU A 34 1.48 5.23 18.91
C LEU A 34 0.51 5.52 17.77
N ALA A 35 0.39 6.78 17.34
CA ALA A 35 -0.48 7.17 16.22
C ALA A 35 -0.10 6.43 14.92
N ALA A 36 1.18 6.20 14.67
CA ALA A 36 1.64 5.42 13.53
C ALA A 36 1.26 3.93 13.65
N ALA A 37 1.33 3.35 14.85
CA ALA A 37 0.93 1.97 15.11
C ALA A 37 -0.59 1.78 14.97
N GLU A 38 -1.40 2.72 15.47
CA GLU A 38 -2.86 2.72 15.32
C GLU A 38 -3.26 2.81 13.85
N LYS A 39 -2.67 3.75 13.10
CA LYS A 39 -2.90 3.87 11.66
C LYS A 39 -2.54 2.58 10.91
N ARG A 40 -1.42 1.96 11.26
CA ARG A 40 -1.00 0.68 10.66
C ARG A 40 -1.99 -0.43 11.00
N THR A 41 -2.47 -0.49 12.24
CA THR A 41 -3.44 -1.49 12.69
C THR A 41 -4.77 -1.33 11.97
N GLY A 42 -5.27 -0.10 11.83
CA GLY A 42 -6.48 0.19 11.05
C GLY A 42 -6.34 -0.28 9.60
N MET A 43 -5.23 0.06 8.94
CA MET A 43 -4.96 -0.38 7.57
C MET A 43 -4.89 -1.91 7.44
N LEU A 44 -4.23 -2.59 8.38
CA LEU A 44 -4.12 -4.05 8.38
C LEU A 44 -5.49 -4.70 8.56
N ARG A 45 -6.34 -4.18 9.46
CA ARG A 45 -7.72 -4.66 9.63
C ARG A 45 -8.51 -4.54 8.33
N THR A 46 -8.46 -3.38 7.67
CA THR A 46 -9.11 -3.19 6.37
C THR A 46 -8.63 -4.19 5.33
N LYS A 47 -7.32 -4.43 5.25
CA LYS A 47 -6.74 -5.41 4.31
C LYS A 47 -7.21 -6.84 4.60
N VAL A 48 -7.27 -7.25 5.87
CA VAL A 48 -7.73 -8.57 6.26
C VAL A 48 -9.20 -8.76 5.89
N ILE A 49 -10.06 -7.78 6.16
CA ILE A 49 -11.48 -7.82 5.79
C ILE A 49 -11.63 -7.95 4.27
N ALA A 50 -10.94 -7.10 3.50
CA ALA A 50 -11.00 -7.14 2.04
C ALA A 50 -10.52 -8.50 1.48
N ASN A 51 -9.45 -9.06 2.04
CA ASN A 51 -8.95 -10.37 1.62
C ASN A 51 -9.93 -11.51 1.96
N ARG A 52 -10.52 -11.48 3.16
CA ARG A 52 -11.54 -12.45 3.56
C ARG A 52 -12.75 -12.39 2.64
N ASP A 53 -13.22 -11.19 2.32
CA ASP A 53 -14.39 -11.02 1.47
C ASP A 53 -14.10 -11.48 0.03
N LYS A 54 -12.89 -11.19 -0.48
CA LYS A 54 -12.41 -11.74 -1.76
C LYS A 54 -12.41 -13.27 -1.76
N GLN A 55 -11.77 -13.89 -0.76
CA GLN A 55 -11.71 -15.36 -0.63
C GLN A 55 -13.10 -15.99 -0.53
N ARG A 56 -14.04 -15.33 0.15
CA ARG A 56 -15.43 -15.81 0.24
C ARG A 56 -16.10 -15.80 -1.13
N MET A 57 -15.91 -14.75 -1.93
CA MET A 57 -16.48 -14.69 -3.28
C MET A 57 -15.86 -15.76 -4.19
N GLU A 58 -14.54 -15.90 -4.16
CA GLU A 58 -13.83 -16.94 -4.93
C GLU A 58 -14.32 -18.35 -4.56
N LEU A 59 -14.51 -18.62 -3.27
CA LEU A 59 -15.07 -19.89 -2.82
C LEU A 59 -16.50 -20.13 -3.33
N ILE A 60 -17.35 -19.11 -3.31
CA ILE A 60 -18.72 -19.21 -3.82
C ILE A 60 -18.71 -19.50 -5.33
N ASP A 61 -17.86 -18.82 -6.09
CA ASP A 61 -17.71 -19.04 -7.53
C ASP A 61 -17.22 -20.46 -7.84
N GLU A 62 -16.21 -20.94 -7.11
CA GLU A 62 -15.73 -22.33 -7.22
C GLU A 62 -16.83 -23.35 -6.90
N LEU A 63 -17.63 -23.07 -5.87
CA LEU A 63 -18.77 -23.92 -5.49
C LEU A 63 -19.86 -23.92 -6.57
N TYR A 64 -20.17 -22.77 -7.16
CA TYR A 64 -21.11 -22.71 -8.28
C TYR A 64 -20.65 -23.58 -9.44
N VAL A 65 -19.39 -23.49 -9.84
CA VAL A 65 -18.83 -24.34 -10.91
C VAL A 65 -18.88 -25.82 -10.52
N LYS A 66 -18.40 -26.17 -9.31
CA LYS A 66 -18.35 -27.55 -8.83
C LYS A 66 -19.71 -28.23 -8.83
N TYR A 67 -20.74 -27.49 -8.44
CA TYR A 67 -22.10 -28.00 -8.32
C TYR A 67 -22.97 -27.72 -9.54
N GLY A 68 -22.42 -27.15 -10.62
CA GLY A 68 -23.15 -26.83 -11.84
C GLY A 68 -24.31 -25.85 -11.61
N VAL A 69 -24.13 -24.89 -10.70
CA VAL A 69 -25.06 -23.77 -10.46
C VAL A 69 -24.57 -22.58 -11.29
N GLU A 70 -24.53 -22.79 -12.60
CA GLU A 70 -24.16 -21.76 -13.56
C GLU A 70 -25.38 -20.89 -13.88
N ALA A 71 -25.14 -19.61 -14.18
CA ALA A 71 -26.20 -18.78 -14.73
C ALA A 71 -26.50 -19.29 -16.16
N THR A 72 -27.45 -20.21 -16.29
CA THR A 72 -28.02 -20.54 -17.60
C THR A 72 -28.63 -19.27 -18.19
N THR A 73 -28.25 -18.99 -19.43
CA THR A 73 -28.58 -17.75 -20.15
C THR A 73 -30.06 -17.38 -19.98
N GLY A 74 -30.29 -16.28 -19.26
CA GLY A 74 -31.62 -15.75 -18.96
C GLY A 74 -32.24 -16.33 -17.68
N ASP A 75 -32.17 -15.55 -16.61
CA ASP A 75 -33.17 -15.46 -15.52
C ASP A 75 -32.91 -16.09 -14.15
N VAL A 76 -31.72 -16.65 -13.84
CA VAL A 76 -31.42 -16.99 -12.43
C VAL A 76 -30.73 -15.83 -11.73
N SER A 77 -31.44 -15.18 -10.82
CA SER A 77 -30.89 -14.14 -9.94
C SER A 77 -29.86 -14.73 -8.98
N GLU A 78 -28.90 -13.92 -8.52
CA GLU A 78 -27.86 -14.39 -7.58
C GLU A 78 -28.47 -14.99 -6.30
N SER A 79 -29.61 -14.48 -5.84
CA SER A 79 -30.35 -15.03 -4.70
C SER A 79 -30.81 -16.46 -4.94
N GLU A 80 -31.32 -16.78 -6.13
CA GLU A 80 -31.77 -18.13 -6.49
C GLU A 80 -30.59 -19.08 -6.63
N ARG A 81 -29.46 -18.62 -7.19
CA ARG A 81 -28.21 -19.40 -7.24
C ARG A 81 -27.71 -19.77 -5.85
N ILE A 82 -27.76 -18.83 -4.90
CA ILE A 82 -27.39 -19.11 -3.50
C ILE A 82 -28.34 -20.15 -2.88
N VAL A 83 -29.65 -20.05 -3.13
CA VAL A 83 -30.64 -21.02 -2.61
C VAL A 83 -30.38 -22.42 -3.18
N GLU A 84 -30.15 -22.53 -4.48
CA GLU A 84 -29.82 -23.80 -5.12
C GLU A 84 -28.50 -24.38 -4.60
N LEU A 85 -27.47 -23.53 -4.45
CA LEU A 85 -26.19 -23.96 -3.91
C LEU A 85 -26.34 -24.47 -2.47
N ARG A 86 -27.13 -23.79 -1.63
CA ARG A 86 -27.42 -24.26 -0.26
C ARG A 86 -28.12 -25.62 -0.27
N ALA A 87 -29.11 -25.81 -1.14
CA ALA A 87 -29.78 -27.10 -1.30
C ALA A 87 -28.80 -28.22 -1.70
N LYS A 88 -27.86 -27.95 -2.63
CA LYS A 88 -26.82 -28.90 -3.05
C LYS A 88 -25.78 -29.20 -1.95
N LEU A 89 -25.56 -28.25 -1.04
CA LEU A 89 -24.68 -28.41 0.13
C LEU A 89 -25.40 -29.00 1.36
N GLY A 90 -26.73 -29.14 1.33
CA GLY A 90 -27.53 -29.59 2.47
C GLY A 90 -27.62 -28.56 3.60
N LEU A 91 -27.57 -27.27 3.28
CA LEU A 91 -27.62 -26.12 4.20
C LEU A 91 -28.95 -25.38 4.17
#